data_AF-A0A955QH37-F1
#
_entry.id   AF-A0A955QH37-F1
#
_cell.length_a   1.000
_cell.length_b   1.000
_cell.length_c   1.000
_cell.angle_alpha   90.00
_cell.angle_beta   90.00
_cell.angle_gamma   90.00
#
_symmetry.space_group_name_H-M   'P 1'
#
loop_
_entity.id
_entity.type
_entity.pdbx_description
1 polymer ?
#
loop_
_entity_poly.entity_id
_entity_poly.type
_entity_poly.pdbx_seq_one_letter_code
_entity_poly.pdbx_strand_id
1 'polypeptide(L)'
;MPLHHVVAKLCFVLTIGLLTTVIIAPAWATVPMNSVTLDKAAYFLGPDGETILLQAGDYSLEPLADGLMVHPAGDQQTIAVQGSLKLHNLDLQEPVATSIPGQPESETADRHILALLLPGGMTVEADGTYSGIRSRAVSPQELITDPMTVYLDKPIH
;
A
#
# COMPACT_ATOMS: atom_id res chain seq x y z
N MET A 1 -33.19 38.58 77.60
CA MET A 1 -33.20 37.65 78.76
C MET A 1 -34.17 36.51 78.44
N PRO A 2 -33.97 35.26 78.88
CA PRO A 2 -32.97 34.21 78.58
C PRO A 2 -33.37 33.36 77.33
N LEU A 3 -32.49 32.70 76.57
CA LEU A 3 -31.67 31.50 76.81
C LEU A 3 -32.50 30.19 76.94
N HIS A 4 -31.94 29.11 76.36
CA HIS A 4 -32.34 27.68 76.41
C HIS A 4 -33.34 27.22 75.33
N HIS A 5 -33.21 26.09 74.60
CA HIS A 5 -32.27 24.97 74.58
C HIS A 5 -32.68 24.01 73.41
N VAL A 6 -31.71 23.36 72.75
CA VAL A 6 -31.74 21.90 72.39
C VAL A 6 -32.72 21.52 71.24
N VAL A 7 -32.36 20.88 70.13
CA VAL A 7 -31.82 19.52 69.95
C VAL A 7 -31.27 19.39 68.53
N ALA A 8 -30.06 18.85 68.42
CA ALA A 8 -29.48 18.38 67.17
C ALA A 8 -30.23 17.15 66.64
N LYS A 9 -30.52 17.11 65.33
CA LYS A 9 -30.72 15.84 64.63
C LYS A 9 -29.98 15.85 63.30
N LEU A 10 -28.77 15.31 63.43
CA LEU A 10 -27.86 14.85 62.39
C LEU A 10 -28.53 13.69 61.63
N CYS A 11 -28.90 13.91 60.38
CA CYS A 11 -29.23 12.84 59.42
C CYS A 11 -28.39 13.06 58.17
N PHE A 12 -27.10 12.71 58.25
CA PHE A 12 -26.23 12.67 57.09
C PHE A 12 -26.42 11.30 56.42
N VAL A 13 -27.32 11.25 55.44
CA VAL A 13 -27.54 10.05 54.62
C VAL A 13 -26.40 9.96 53.62
N LEU A 14 -25.44 9.10 53.92
CA LEU A 14 -24.31 8.76 53.05
C LEU A 14 -24.80 7.81 51.95
N THR A 15 -25.30 8.35 50.83
CA THR A 15 -25.55 7.55 49.62
C THR A 15 -24.23 7.25 48.92
N ILE A 16 -23.75 6.03 49.11
CA ILE A 16 -22.63 5.44 48.37
C ILE A 16 -23.09 5.25 46.91
N GLY A 17 -22.70 6.18 46.04
CA GLY A 17 -22.90 6.07 44.60
C GLY A 17 -22.01 4.97 44.05
N LEU A 18 -22.63 3.87 43.63
CA LEU A 18 -21.99 2.74 42.96
C LEU A 18 -21.53 3.19 41.56
N LEU A 19 -20.26 3.57 41.44
CA LEU A 19 -19.64 3.98 40.17
C LEU A 19 -19.41 2.71 39.32
N THR A 20 -20.35 2.36 38.44
CA THR A 20 -20.18 1.27 37.47
C THR A 20 -19.28 1.74 36.34
N THR A 21 -17.98 1.47 36.46
CA THR A 21 -17.01 1.66 35.37
C THR A 21 -17.31 0.68 34.25
N VAL A 22 -17.89 1.16 33.15
CA VAL A 22 -18.03 0.40 31.91
C VAL A 22 -16.64 0.30 31.27
N ILE A 23 -16.05 -0.89 31.29
CA ILE A 23 -14.81 -1.19 30.56
C ILE A 23 -15.20 -1.36 29.09
N ILE A 24 -14.98 -0.33 28.27
CA ILE A 24 -15.08 -0.43 26.82
C ILE A 24 -13.80 -1.16 26.36
N ALA A 25 -13.94 -2.43 26.00
CA ALA A 25 -12.84 -3.16 25.38
C ALA A 25 -12.49 -2.50 24.03
N PRO A 26 -11.20 -2.26 23.72
CA PRO A 26 -10.82 -1.81 22.39
C PRO A 26 -11.22 -2.90 21.39
N ALA A 27 -12.02 -2.54 20.39
CA ALA A 27 -12.24 -3.40 19.24
C ALA A 27 -10.89 -3.55 18.54
N TRP A 28 -10.27 -4.72 18.66
CA TRP A 28 -9.14 -5.07 17.81
C TRP A 28 -9.68 -5.15 16.39
N ALA A 29 -9.46 -4.09 15.60
CA ALA A 29 -9.76 -4.12 14.18
C ALA A 29 -8.84 -5.16 13.54
N THR A 30 -9.42 -6.25 13.05
CA THR A 30 -8.70 -7.21 12.22
C THR A 30 -8.30 -6.49 10.94
N VAL A 31 -7.01 -6.16 10.81
CA VAL A 31 -6.46 -5.63 9.56
C VAL A 31 -6.56 -6.76 8.54
N PRO A 32 -7.27 -6.57 7.41
CA PRO A 32 -7.42 -7.64 6.44
C PRO A 32 -6.05 -7.94 5.79
N MET A 33 -5.78 -9.22 5.52
CA MET A 33 -4.47 -9.67 5.03
C MET A 33 -4.13 -9.17 3.62
N ASN A 34 -5.11 -8.63 2.89
CA ASN A 34 -4.93 -7.97 1.59
C ASN A 34 -4.66 -6.46 1.70
N SER A 35 -4.36 -5.94 2.90
CA SER A 35 -3.96 -4.56 3.10
C SER A 35 -2.45 -4.37 3.11
N VAL A 36 -2.00 -3.22 2.60
CA VAL A 36 -0.61 -2.77 2.58
C VAL A 36 -0.53 -1.31 3.00
N THR A 37 0.58 -0.95 3.61
CA THR A 37 0.94 0.45 3.85
C THR A 37 2.04 0.84 2.88
N LEU A 38 1.86 1.99 2.24
CA LEU A 38 2.86 2.62 1.40
C LEU A 38 3.48 3.78 2.19
N ASP A 39 4.75 3.63 2.59
CA ASP A 39 5.43 4.64 3.44
C ASP A 39 5.73 5.94 2.71
N LYS A 40 5.85 5.89 1.38
CA LYS A 40 6.23 7.01 0.53
C LYS A 40 5.46 6.95 -0.78
N ALA A 41 4.99 8.10 -1.25
CA ALA A 41 4.32 8.19 -2.54
C ALA A 41 5.18 7.60 -3.67
N ALA A 42 4.56 6.83 -4.55
CA ALA A 42 5.21 6.14 -5.66
C ALA A 42 4.34 6.20 -6.93
N TYR A 43 5.02 6.23 -8.07
CA TYR A 43 4.40 6.28 -9.40
C TYR A 43 4.27 4.87 -9.96
N PHE A 44 3.07 4.51 -10.38
CA PHE A 44 2.75 3.25 -11.04
C PHE A 44 2.22 3.52 -12.44
N LEU A 45 1.99 2.45 -13.19
CA LEU A 45 1.32 2.53 -14.49
C LEU A 45 -0.14 2.16 -14.34
N GLY A 46 -1.01 2.90 -15.00
CA GLY A 46 -2.39 2.51 -15.22
C GLY A 46 -2.53 1.51 -16.36
N PRO A 47 -3.73 0.94 -16.54
CA PRO A 47 -4.01 -0.04 -17.58
C PRO A 47 -3.81 0.53 -19.00
N ASP A 48 -3.96 1.85 -19.20
CA ASP A 48 -3.76 2.52 -20.48
C ASP A 48 -2.31 3.02 -20.67
N GLY A 49 -1.41 2.66 -19.73
CA GLY A 49 0.00 3.03 -19.74
C GLY A 49 0.30 4.45 -19.23
N GLU A 50 -0.72 5.15 -18.75
CA GLU A 50 -0.60 6.43 -18.06
C GLU A 50 0.11 6.29 -16.72
N THR A 51 0.79 7.34 -16.27
CA THR A 51 1.44 7.33 -14.96
C THR A 51 0.45 7.73 -13.88
N ILE A 52 0.31 6.90 -12.85
CA ILE A 52 -0.55 7.15 -11.70
C ILE A 52 0.32 7.35 -10.45
N LEU A 53 0.05 8.40 -9.68
CA LEU A 53 0.73 8.65 -8.40
C LEU A 53 -0.12 8.12 -7.24
N LEU A 54 0.36 7.10 -6.55
CA LEU A 54 -0.19 6.67 -5.27
C LEU A 54 0.51 7.43 -4.14
N GLN A 55 -0.27 8.04 -3.25
CA GLN A 55 0.26 8.76 -2.09
C GLN A 55 0.69 7.80 -0.98
N ALA A 56 1.50 8.26 -0.02
CA ALA A 56 1.73 7.47 1.18
C ALA A 56 0.40 7.24 1.94
N GLY A 57 0.18 6.03 2.44
CA GLY A 57 -1.08 5.67 3.11
C GLY A 57 -1.35 4.17 3.12
N ASP A 58 -2.53 3.82 3.64
CA ASP A 58 -3.00 2.44 3.71
C ASP A 58 -3.91 2.12 2.52
N TYR A 59 -3.76 0.92 1.97
CA TYR A 59 -4.48 0.45 0.81
C TYR A 59 -4.92 -1.00 1.01
N SER A 60 -6.04 -1.40 0.43
CA SER A 60 -6.34 -2.82 0.18
C SER A 60 -6.24 -3.13 -1.31
N LEU A 61 -5.74 -4.33 -1.62
CA LEU A 61 -5.52 -4.78 -2.99
C LEU A 61 -6.54 -5.85 -3.38
N GLU A 62 -7.00 -5.77 -4.61
CA GLU A 62 -7.81 -6.79 -5.27
C GLU A 62 -7.20 -7.15 -6.63
N PRO A 63 -7.30 -8.41 -7.06
CA PRO A 63 -6.73 -8.82 -8.34
C PRO A 63 -7.58 -8.30 -9.50
N LEU A 64 -6.92 -7.81 -10.55
CA LEU A 64 -7.49 -7.50 -11.86
C LEU A 64 -6.82 -8.42 -12.90
N ALA A 65 -7.48 -8.64 -14.05
CA ALA A 65 -6.95 -9.53 -15.10
C ALA A 65 -5.52 -9.15 -15.53
N ASP A 66 -5.25 -7.85 -15.67
CA ASP A 66 -3.98 -7.31 -16.14
C ASP A 66 -3.27 -6.43 -15.08
N GLY A 67 -3.60 -6.64 -13.79
CA GLY A 67 -2.98 -5.86 -12.72
C GLY A 67 -3.71 -5.88 -11.38
N LEU A 68 -3.68 -4.76 -10.66
CA LEU A 68 -4.27 -4.63 -9.33
C LEU A 68 -5.32 -3.53 -9.32
N MET A 69 -6.40 -3.78 -8.60
CA MET A 69 -7.31 -2.75 -8.15
C MET A 69 -6.88 -2.32 -6.74
N VAL A 70 -6.54 -1.04 -6.58
CA VAL A 70 -5.99 -0.44 -5.37
C VAL A 70 -7.07 0.41 -4.72
N HIS A 71 -7.48 0.04 -3.51
CA HIS A 71 -8.50 0.75 -2.74
C HIS A 71 -7.82 1.52 -1.61
N PRO A 72 -7.72 2.86 -1.68
CA PRO A 72 -7.17 3.64 -0.58
C PRO A 72 -8.08 3.58 0.64
N ALA A 73 -7.49 3.61 1.84
CA ALA A 73 -8.28 3.71 3.06
C ALA A 73 -9.09 5.02 3.10
N GLY A 74 -10.37 4.92 3.43
CA GLY A 74 -11.30 6.06 3.49
C GLY A 74 -12.25 6.12 2.28
N ASP A 75 -12.72 7.32 1.94
CA ASP A 75 -13.70 7.57 0.86
C ASP A 75 -13.01 8.09 -0.42
N GLN A 76 -11.79 7.64 -0.67
CA GLN A 76 -11.02 7.99 -1.87
C GLN A 76 -11.39 7.06 -3.01
N GLN A 77 -11.22 7.56 -4.24
CA GLN A 77 -11.51 6.78 -5.44
C GLN A 77 -10.55 5.59 -5.56
N THR A 78 -11.10 4.42 -5.91
CA THR A 78 -10.34 3.21 -6.27
C THR A 78 -9.57 3.42 -7.58
N ILE A 79 -8.36 2.87 -7.64
CA ILE A 79 -7.39 3.09 -8.72
C ILE A 79 -6.98 1.74 -9.31
N ALA A 80 -7.05 1.59 -10.63
CA ALA A 80 -6.49 0.43 -11.32
C ALA A 80 -5.02 0.70 -11.68
N VAL A 81 -4.13 -0.23 -11.36
CA VAL A 81 -2.72 -0.20 -11.78
C VAL A 81 -2.37 -1.45 -12.57
N GLN A 82 -1.58 -1.28 -13.61
CA GLN A 82 -1.04 -2.35 -14.43
C GLN A 82 -0.11 -3.24 -13.60
N GLY A 83 -0.18 -4.54 -13.83
CA GLY A 83 0.70 -5.50 -13.18
C GLY A 83 1.04 -6.68 -14.08
N SER A 84 1.83 -7.60 -13.52
CA SER A 84 2.25 -8.83 -14.15
C SER A 84 1.88 -10.03 -13.29
N LEU A 85 1.48 -11.12 -13.92
CA LEU A 85 1.19 -12.38 -13.25
C LEU A 85 2.47 -13.19 -13.07
N LYS A 86 2.67 -13.71 -11.87
CA LYS A 86 3.77 -14.61 -11.50
C LYS A 86 3.22 -15.80 -10.70
N LEU A 87 4.08 -16.79 -10.46
CA LEU A 87 3.75 -17.96 -9.65
C LEU A 87 4.50 -17.92 -8.31
N HIS A 88 3.89 -18.47 -7.27
CA HIS A 88 4.51 -18.70 -5.97
C HIS A 88 4.22 -20.10 -5.43
N ASN A 89 5.10 -20.60 -4.55
CA ASN A 89 4.97 -21.94 -3.94
C ASN A 89 4.44 -21.92 -2.51
N LEU A 90 3.97 -20.76 -2.03
CA LEU A 90 3.33 -20.64 -0.72
C LEU A 90 1.92 -21.26 -0.75
N ASP A 91 1.59 -22.03 0.29
CA ASP A 91 0.23 -22.52 0.54
C ASP A 91 -0.53 -21.48 1.36
N LEU A 92 -1.39 -20.71 0.70
CA LEU A 92 -2.15 -19.61 1.29
C LEU A 92 -3.62 -19.97 1.36
N GLN A 93 -4.23 -19.77 2.53
CA GLN A 93 -5.69 -19.93 2.71
C GLN A 93 -6.46 -18.69 2.29
N GLU A 94 -5.84 -17.51 2.39
CA GLU A 94 -6.42 -16.21 2.05
C GLU A 94 -5.38 -15.37 1.27
N PRO A 95 -5.82 -14.39 0.47
CA PRO A 95 -4.92 -13.47 -0.21
C PRO A 95 -4.04 -12.69 0.77
N VAL A 96 -2.77 -12.51 0.42
CA VAL A 96 -1.80 -11.73 1.20
C VAL A 96 -1.22 -10.63 0.34
N ALA A 97 -1.41 -9.38 0.75
CA ALA A 97 -0.83 -8.23 0.08
C ALA A 97 0.52 -7.86 0.74
N THR A 98 1.46 -7.39 -0.08
CA THR A 98 2.76 -6.91 0.39
C THR A 98 3.22 -5.69 -0.42
N SER A 99 3.95 -4.83 0.27
CA SER A 99 4.55 -3.59 -0.23
C SER A 99 6.05 -3.70 -0.03
N ILE A 100 6.80 -3.73 -1.14
CA ILE A 100 8.22 -4.06 -1.13
C ILE A 100 8.99 -2.85 -1.67
N PRO A 101 9.64 -2.06 -0.80
CA PRO A 101 10.54 -1.00 -1.24
C PRO A 101 11.81 -1.59 -1.85
N GLY A 102 12.36 -0.88 -2.81
CA GLY A 102 13.67 -1.15 -3.37
C GLY A 102 14.80 -1.08 -2.33
N GLN A 103 15.91 -1.76 -2.61
CA GLN A 103 17.05 -1.76 -1.68
C GLN A 103 17.78 -0.42 -1.72
N PRO A 104 18.00 0.25 -0.58
CA PRO A 104 18.83 1.44 -0.52
C PRO A 104 20.22 1.17 -1.10
N GLU A 105 20.82 2.19 -1.72
CA GLU A 105 22.18 2.13 -2.29
C GLU A 105 22.37 1.09 -3.42
N SER A 106 21.28 0.55 -3.98
CA SER A 106 21.29 -0.33 -5.15
C SER A 106 20.71 0.36 -6.38
N GLU A 107 20.85 -0.26 -7.56
CA GLU A 107 20.14 0.16 -8.78
C GLU A 107 18.61 0.08 -8.65
N THR A 108 18.11 -0.67 -7.66
CA THR A 108 16.68 -0.79 -7.37
C THR A 108 16.19 0.21 -6.33
N ALA A 109 17.03 1.13 -5.83
CA ALA A 109 16.66 2.06 -4.77
C ALA A 109 15.42 2.93 -5.11
N ASP A 110 15.16 3.14 -6.39
CA ASP A 110 14.00 3.89 -6.86
C ASP A 110 12.75 3.01 -7.10
N ARG A 111 12.86 1.69 -6.99
CA ARG A 111 11.76 0.74 -7.27
C ARG A 111 10.83 0.61 -6.06
N HIS A 112 9.56 0.37 -6.33
CA HIS A 112 8.58 -0.09 -5.35
C HIS A 112 7.68 -1.15 -5.98
N ILE A 113 7.37 -2.23 -5.26
CA ILE A 113 6.48 -3.29 -5.78
C ILE A 113 5.28 -3.41 -4.85
N LEU A 114 4.08 -3.34 -5.42
CA LEU A 114 2.87 -3.84 -4.78
C LEU A 114 2.62 -5.25 -5.29
N ALA A 115 2.49 -6.22 -4.39
CA ALA A 115 2.21 -7.60 -4.76
C ALA A 115 1.01 -8.14 -3.98
N LEU A 116 0.13 -8.84 -4.68
CA LEU A 116 -0.97 -9.61 -4.10
C LEU A 116 -0.74 -11.08 -4.40
N LEU A 117 -0.45 -11.86 -3.36
CA LEU A 117 -0.33 -13.30 -3.42
C LEU A 117 -1.70 -13.91 -3.19
N LEU A 118 -2.10 -14.82 -4.08
CA LEU A 118 -3.41 -15.44 -4.10
C LEU A 118 -3.32 -16.92 -3.73
N PRO A 119 -4.34 -17.48 -3.06
CA PRO A 119 -4.48 -18.93 -2.95
C PRO A 119 -4.37 -19.61 -4.32
N GLY A 120 -3.72 -20.77 -4.37
CA GLY A 120 -3.48 -21.49 -5.62
C GLY A 120 -2.17 -21.13 -6.35
N GLY A 121 -1.29 -20.34 -5.73
CA GLY A 121 0.09 -20.17 -6.21
C GLY A 121 0.27 -19.07 -7.24
N MET A 122 -0.63 -18.08 -7.29
CA MET A 122 -0.57 -16.96 -8.23
C MET A 122 -0.20 -15.68 -7.50
N THR A 123 0.67 -14.86 -8.09
CA THR A 123 0.97 -13.51 -7.62
C THR A 123 0.61 -12.51 -8.70
N VAL A 124 0.00 -11.38 -8.32
CA VAL A 124 -0.11 -10.20 -9.18
C VAL A 124 0.82 -9.12 -8.65
N GLU A 125 1.77 -8.65 -9.47
CA GLU A 125 2.75 -7.63 -9.08
C GLU A 125 2.62 -6.38 -9.94
N ALA A 126 2.49 -5.21 -9.30
CA ALA A 126 2.61 -3.91 -9.94
C ALA A 126 3.95 -3.26 -9.58
N ASP A 127 4.74 -2.94 -10.61
CA ASP A 127 6.02 -2.25 -10.47
C ASP A 127 5.81 -0.73 -10.53
N GLY A 128 6.33 -0.02 -9.54
CA GLY A 128 6.33 1.43 -9.45
C GLY A 128 7.71 2.00 -9.16
N THR A 129 7.83 3.33 -9.26
CA THR A 129 9.07 4.06 -8.94
C THR A 129 8.82 5.29 -8.07
N TYR A 130 9.76 5.66 -7.21
CA TYR A 130 9.63 6.84 -6.35
C TYR A 130 9.90 8.15 -7.10
N SER A 131 10.78 8.14 -8.10
CA SER A 131 11.12 9.32 -8.90
C SER A 131 10.14 9.60 -10.03
N GLY A 132 9.34 8.60 -10.43
CA GLY A 132 8.53 8.65 -11.64
C GLY A 132 9.35 8.48 -12.94
N ILE A 133 10.66 8.32 -12.83
CA ILE A 133 11.53 8.01 -13.97
C ILE A 133 11.31 6.55 -14.33
N ARG A 134 10.97 6.30 -15.59
CA ARG A 134 10.91 4.96 -16.16
C ARG A 134 12.20 4.68 -16.90
N SER A 135 12.80 3.53 -16.64
CA SER A 135 13.91 3.05 -17.47
C SER A 135 13.38 2.87 -18.88
N ARG A 136 13.92 3.64 -19.82
CA ARG A 136 13.68 3.42 -21.25
C ARG A 136 14.44 2.16 -21.60
N ALA A 137 13.81 1.00 -21.45
CA ALA A 137 14.33 -0.21 -22.05
C ALA A 137 14.32 0.03 -23.57
N VAL A 138 15.48 0.39 -24.11
CA VAL A 138 15.72 0.40 -25.55
C VAL A 138 15.45 -1.03 -25.99
N SER A 139 14.48 -1.21 -26.89
CA SER A 139 14.20 -2.56 -27.38
C SER A 139 15.48 -3.06 -28.07
N PRO A 140 15.96 -4.28 -27.78
CA PRO A 140 17.08 -4.86 -28.53
C PRO A 140 16.82 -4.91 -30.05
N GLN A 141 15.55 -4.84 -30.45
CA GLN A 141 15.10 -4.79 -31.83
C GLN A 141 15.40 -3.44 -32.51
N GLU A 142 15.32 -2.31 -31.79
CA GLU A 142 15.75 -1.00 -32.29
C GLU A 142 17.28 -0.88 -32.41
N LEU A 143 18.03 -1.63 -31.59
CA LEU A 143 19.50 -1.70 -31.67
C LEU A 143 20.01 -2.47 -32.91
N ILE A 144 19.13 -3.21 -33.61
CA ILE A 144 19.50 -4.02 -34.79
C ILE A 144 19.24 -3.26 -36.11
N THR A 145 18.46 -2.18 -36.08
CA THR A 145 18.08 -1.44 -37.30
C THR A 145 18.93 -0.21 -37.62
N ASP A 146 20.08 -0.03 -36.97
CA ASP A 146 21.11 0.84 -37.56
C ASP A 146 22.03 -0.06 -38.41
N PRO A 147 21.72 -0.28 -39.71
CA PRO A 147 22.65 -0.94 -40.59
C PRO A 147 23.89 -0.06 -40.62
N MET A 148 24.88 -0.49 -39.84
CA MET A 148 26.26 -0.05 -39.89
C MET A 148 26.60 0.15 -41.35
N THR A 149 26.51 1.40 -41.82
CA THR A 149 26.86 1.76 -43.18
C THR A 149 28.36 1.72 -43.13
N VAL A 150 28.88 0.53 -43.44
CA VAL A 150 30.30 0.24 -43.56
C VAL A 150 30.80 1.17 -44.65
N TYR A 151 31.33 2.33 -44.25
CA TYR A 151 32.11 3.22 -45.10
C TYR A 151 33.44 2.52 -45.41
N LEU A 152 33.40 1.48 -46.24
CA LEU A 152 34.58 1.02 -46.97
C LEU A 152 34.52 1.58 -48.39
N ASP A 153 35.68 2.00 -48.86
CA ASP A 153 36.04 2.49 -50.20
C ASP A 153 35.66 3.92 -50.61
N LYS A 154 36.55 4.85 -50.24
CA LYS A 154 37.06 5.81 -51.23
C LYS A 154 38.46 5.36 -51.68
N PRO A 155 38.66 4.96 -52.95
CA PRO A 155 40.01 4.82 -53.48
C PRO A 155 40.66 6.20 -53.57
N ILE A 156 41.84 6.33 -52.99
CA ILE A 156 42.71 7.50 -53.18
C ILE A 156 43.31 7.35 -54.59
N HIS A 157 42.96 8.26 -55.50
CA HIS A 157 43.65 8.44 -56.77
C HIS A 157 44.79 9.44 -56.61
#